data_AF-A0A6L7LH40-F1
#
_entry.id   AF-A0A6L7LH40-F1
#
_cell.length_a   1.000
_cell.length_b   1.000
_cell.length_c   1.000
_cell.angle_alpha   90.00
_cell.angle_beta   90.00
_cell.angle_gamma   90.00
#
_symmetry.space_group_name_H-M   'P 1'
#
loop_
_entity.id
_entity.type
_entity.pdbx_description
1 polymer ?
#
loop_
_entity_poly.entity_id
_entity_poly.type
_entity_poly.pdbx_seq_one_letter_code
_entity_poly.pdbx_strand_id
1 'polypeptide(L)'
;MQLNGLKMLDRNGFPCLYAADGGHPDRGVPARAAYVTAEALADVSLVLSSKGQDGERVGPCSVDVELGDVIVAFDEPDAERPQLTFRTLSINGGDGAAAYLEAPDDEQGLQGLLSLTGPETLLLRERLAQSESRSETHDRCLQRLDEMFHTVREDREDRFSGEMVATAYYASMTDSILGDAPIPVELDEFVRMCRANVLRARIGALDPDHADALQSSAPLMDILNRHGVSPVTMGSGGKIRGQVNIEDDLLRAVAANEMMTRDVFGRLTTTSVPDLSASIVALDELQKLRSSAEMNALSGDWVDLASTAVKDAIGESMPGYEFKMEMYCADGRDLMLIEDSVGARTGHAYVYSWPRATRLATAEMNGQSVLQLSSEECPNAEEIARLEAVIEHLPRVIQARPADLDDDTPLIH
;
A
#
# COMPACT_ATOMS: atom_id res chain seq x y z
N MET A 1 -2.37 23.85 11.82
CA MET A 1 -1.22 24.73 12.11
C MET A 1 -1.44 26.07 11.42
N GLN A 2 -1.07 27.23 12.01
CA GLN A 2 -1.15 28.50 11.29
C GLN A 2 0.11 28.77 10.47
N LEU A 3 -0.07 28.99 9.17
CA LEU A 3 1.01 29.27 8.21
C LEU A 3 0.81 30.61 7.51
N ASN A 4 1.90 31.28 7.13
CA ASN A 4 1.84 32.40 6.19
C ASN A 4 1.68 31.86 4.76
N GLY A 5 0.45 31.86 4.24
CA GLY A 5 0.12 31.29 2.94
C GLY A 5 0.86 31.93 1.76
N LEU A 6 1.16 33.23 1.84
CA LEU A 6 1.92 33.94 0.80
C LEU A 6 3.34 33.42 0.66
N LYS A 7 4.07 33.24 1.78
CA LYS A 7 5.44 32.72 1.75
C LYS A 7 5.50 31.30 1.19
N MET A 8 4.48 30.50 1.51
CA MET A 8 4.32 29.16 0.97
C MET A 8 4.13 29.17 -0.54
N LEU A 9 3.22 30.00 -1.03
CA LEU A 9 2.97 30.16 -2.46
C LEU A 9 4.17 30.74 -3.20
N ASP A 10 4.93 31.65 -2.59
CA ASP A 10 6.13 32.22 -3.22
C ASP A 10 7.24 31.21 -3.47
N ARG A 11 7.41 30.25 -2.54
CA ARG A 11 8.46 29.22 -2.64
C ARG A 11 8.00 27.97 -3.36
N ASN A 12 6.82 27.50 -3.00
CA ASN A 12 6.30 26.19 -3.37
C ASN A 12 5.15 26.27 -4.36
N GLY A 13 4.65 27.48 -4.64
CA GLY A 13 3.46 27.66 -5.45
C GLY A 13 3.72 27.61 -6.94
N PHE A 14 2.76 27.02 -7.65
CA PHE A 14 2.70 26.91 -9.10
C PHE A 14 1.38 27.52 -9.63
N PRO A 15 1.36 28.07 -10.86
CA PRO A 15 0.15 28.59 -11.49
C PRO A 15 -0.89 27.47 -11.69
N CYS A 16 -2.16 27.79 -11.50
CA CYS A 16 -3.30 26.89 -11.69
C CYS A 16 -4.57 27.71 -12.00
N LEU A 17 -5.71 27.04 -12.17
CA LEU A 17 -7.02 27.65 -12.24
C LEU A 17 -7.84 27.25 -11.03
N TYR A 18 -8.54 28.22 -10.41
CA TYR A 18 -9.45 27.96 -9.30
C TYR A 18 -10.91 28.14 -9.77
N ALA A 19 -11.75 27.12 -9.59
CA ALA A 19 -13.18 27.17 -9.83
C ALA A 19 -13.94 26.86 -8.53
N ALA A 20 -14.66 27.85 -7.99
CA ALA A 20 -15.41 27.71 -6.75
C ALA A 20 -16.52 26.63 -6.85
N ASP A 21 -16.79 25.96 -5.72
CA ASP A 21 -17.91 25.02 -5.52
C ASP A 21 -18.06 23.91 -6.57
N GLY A 22 -16.94 23.32 -7.03
CA GLY A 22 -16.97 22.22 -8.01
C GLY A 22 -17.44 22.64 -9.40
N GLY A 23 -17.35 23.95 -9.71
CA GLY A 23 -17.65 24.48 -11.03
C GLY A 23 -16.68 23.96 -12.11
N HIS A 24 -17.16 23.89 -13.35
CA HIS A 24 -16.34 23.46 -14.48
C HIS A 24 -15.12 24.38 -14.68
N PRO A 25 -13.92 23.85 -14.99
CA PRO A 25 -12.68 24.63 -15.12
C PRO A 25 -12.76 25.77 -16.15
N ASP A 26 -13.65 25.68 -17.14
CA ASP A 26 -13.92 26.74 -18.14
C ASP A 26 -14.39 28.08 -17.52
N ARG A 27 -14.82 28.05 -16.25
CA ARG A 27 -15.22 29.24 -15.48
C ARG A 27 -14.25 29.58 -14.35
N GLY A 28 -13.10 28.90 -14.29
CA GLY A 28 -12.09 29.12 -13.29
C GLY A 28 -11.36 30.46 -13.47
N VAL A 29 -10.85 31.00 -12.37
CA VAL A 29 -9.99 32.18 -12.36
C VAL A 29 -8.52 31.79 -12.23
N PRO A 30 -7.57 32.54 -12.82
CA PRO A 30 -6.15 32.33 -12.58
C PRO A 30 -5.80 32.34 -11.10
N ALA A 31 -5.03 31.34 -10.68
CA ALA A 31 -4.69 31.11 -9.28
C ALA A 31 -3.25 30.60 -9.15
N ARG A 32 -2.78 30.51 -7.90
CA ARG A 32 -1.55 29.80 -7.52
C ARG A 32 -1.88 28.79 -6.43
N ALA A 33 -1.37 27.57 -6.55
CA ALA A 33 -1.56 26.51 -5.57
C ALA A 33 -0.23 26.00 -5.03
N ALA A 34 -0.21 25.54 -3.78
CA ALA A 34 0.92 24.85 -3.14
C ALA A 34 0.42 23.73 -2.24
N TYR A 35 1.02 22.54 -2.34
CA TYR A 35 0.76 21.42 -1.44
C TYR A 35 1.46 21.61 -0.10
N VAL A 36 0.78 21.32 1.00
CA VAL A 36 1.32 21.44 2.36
C VAL A 36 2.05 20.16 2.75
N THR A 37 3.28 19.98 2.30
CA THR A 37 4.09 18.80 2.61
C THR A 37 5.10 19.11 3.73
N ALA A 38 5.65 18.09 4.40
CA ALA A 38 6.65 18.29 5.44
C ALA A 38 7.88 19.07 4.91
N GLU A 39 8.29 18.77 3.67
CA GLU A 39 9.40 19.46 2.99
C GLU A 39 9.05 20.91 2.67
N ALA A 40 7.86 21.16 2.12
CA ALA A 40 7.43 22.52 1.81
C ALA A 40 7.30 23.39 3.09
N LEU A 41 6.93 22.80 4.23
CA LEU A 41 6.95 23.47 5.53
C LEU A 41 8.37 23.75 6.05
N ALA A 42 9.30 22.82 5.85
CA ALA A 42 10.71 23.01 6.20
C ALA A 42 11.32 24.16 5.37
N ASP A 43 11.02 24.22 4.07
CA ASP A 43 11.47 25.30 3.17
C ASP A 43 11.01 26.68 3.65
N VAL A 44 9.73 26.81 4.04
CA VAL A 44 9.19 28.07 4.57
C VAL A 44 9.85 28.42 5.90
N SER A 45 10.04 27.44 6.79
CA SER A 45 10.65 27.64 8.11
C SER A 45 12.12 28.09 8.02
N LEU A 46 12.88 27.57 7.05
CA LEU A 46 14.26 27.95 6.81
C LEU A 46 14.39 29.41 6.33
N VAL A 47 13.41 29.89 5.57
CA VAL A 47 13.35 31.30 5.14
C VAL A 47 12.99 32.24 6.28
N LEU A 48 12.06 31.82 7.15
CA LEU A 48 11.66 32.61 8.32
C LEU A 48 12.76 32.69 9.37
N SER A 49 13.60 31.66 9.51
CA SER A 49 14.75 31.66 10.42
C SER A 49 15.98 32.39 9.86
N SER A 50 16.17 32.41 8.53
CA SER A 50 17.29 33.11 7.88
C SER A 50 17.09 34.63 7.72
N LYS A 51 15.83 35.08 7.68
CA LYS A 51 15.49 36.51 7.79
C LYS A 51 15.34 36.85 9.28
N GLY A 52 16.47 37.11 9.93
CA GLY A 52 16.55 37.28 11.38
C GLY A 52 15.49 38.21 11.97
N GLN A 53 14.88 37.77 13.08
CA GLN A 53 14.28 38.50 14.22
C GLN A 53 13.62 39.87 14.06
N ASP A 54 13.29 40.34 12.86
CA ASP A 54 12.28 41.39 12.71
C ASP A 54 10.93 40.69 12.68
N GLY A 55 10.14 40.96 13.72
CA GLY A 55 8.81 40.38 13.93
C GLY A 55 7.82 40.73 12.83
N GLU A 56 8.00 40.13 11.65
CA GLU A 56 6.92 39.90 10.68
C GLU A 56 5.92 38.98 11.41
N ARG A 57 5.02 39.63 12.17
CA ARG A 57 3.73 39.06 12.56
C ARG A 57 3.22 38.28 11.38
N VAL A 58 2.75 37.06 11.62
CA VAL A 58 1.96 36.28 10.65
C VAL A 58 1.01 37.28 9.97
N GLY A 59 1.26 37.55 8.69
CA GLY A 59 0.62 38.66 7.99
C GLY A 59 -0.88 38.44 7.87
N PRO A 60 -1.62 39.36 7.21
CA PRO A 60 -3.07 39.26 7.01
C PRO A 60 -3.54 38.01 6.21
N CYS A 61 -2.62 37.12 5.82
CA CYS A 61 -2.89 35.87 5.09
C CYS A 61 -2.43 34.65 5.91
N SER A 62 -2.73 34.63 7.22
CA SER A 62 -2.58 33.40 8.00
C SER A 62 -3.68 32.42 7.62
N VAL A 63 -3.30 31.18 7.35
CA VAL A 63 -4.24 30.11 7.00
C VAL A 63 -3.99 28.94 7.93
N ASP A 64 -5.07 28.38 8.47
CA ASP A 64 -5.02 27.11 9.19
C ASP A 64 -4.88 25.99 8.16
N VAL A 65 -3.80 25.23 8.29
CA VAL A 65 -3.42 24.16 7.34
C VAL A 65 -3.00 22.89 8.07
N GLU A 66 -3.18 21.77 7.39
CA GLU A 66 -2.73 20.44 7.78
C GLU A 66 -1.88 19.80 6.66
N LEU A 67 -1.08 18.79 6.99
CA LEU A 67 -0.15 18.16 6.05
C LEU A 67 -0.89 17.46 4.91
N GLY A 68 -0.72 17.83 3.65
CA GLY A 68 -1.45 17.26 2.51
C GLY A 68 -2.70 18.07 2.12
N ASP A 69 -2.93 19.21 2.77
CA ASP A 69 -3.82 20.23 2.24
C ASP A 69 -3.21 20.88 0.98
N VAL A 70 -4.07 21.50 0.17
CA VAL A 70 -3.69 22.39 -0.93
C VAL A 70 -4.05 23.81 -0.55
N ILE A 71 -3.04 24.68 -0.47
CA ILE A 71 -3.26 26.11 -0.31
C ILE A 71 -3.45 26.71 -1.69
N VAL A 72 -4.55 27.41 -1.92
CA VAL A 72 -4.84 28.10 -3.18
C VAL A 72 -5.00 29.59 -2.93
N ALA A 73 -4.43 30.41 -3.81
CA ALA A 73 -4.71 31.84 -3.84
C ALA A 73 -5.06 32.35 -5.23
N PHE A 74 -6.01 33.25 -5.27
CA PHE A 74 -6.52 33.89 -6.47
C PHE A 74 -6.98 35.31 -6.14
N ASP A 75 -7.09 36.13 -7.17
CA ASP A 75 -7.67 37.46 -7.04
C ASP A 75 -9.19 37.37 -7.12
N GLU A 76 -9.87 37.76 -6.05
CA GLU A 76 -11.34 37.88 -6.05
C GLU A 76 -11.72 39.32 -6.40
N PRO A 77 -12.57 39.55 -7.42
CA PRO A 77 -13.10 40.88 -7.68
C PRO A 77 -14.08 41.28 -6.57
N ASP A 78 -13.64 42.18 -5.69
CA ASP A 78 -14.49 42.74 -4.65
C ASP A 78 -15.54 43.69 -5.26
N ALA A 79 -16.82 43.33 -5.10
CA ALA A 79 -17.94 44.08 -5.64
C ALA A 79 -18.11 45.47 -4.99
N GLU A 80 -17.54 45.68 -3.79
CA GLU A 80 -17.64 46.93 -3.04
C GLU A 80 -16.35 47.76 -3.07
N ARG A 81 -15.21 47.18 -3.49
CA ARG A 81 -13.94 47.89 -3.64
C ARG A 81 -13.21 47.44 -4.92
N PRO A 82 -12.83 48.34 -5.83
CA PRO A 82 -12.15 47.98 -7.08
C PRO A 82 -10.69 47.52 -6.91
N GLN A 83 -10.27 47.15 -5.70
CA GLN A 83 -8.94 46.60 -5.42
C GLN A 83 -9.05 45.08 -5.36
N LEU A 84 -8.21 44.37 -6.11
CA LEU A 84 -8.12 42.92 -6.07
C LEU A 84 -7.85 42.48 -4.62
N THR A 85 -8.78 41.74 -4.03
CA THR A 85 -8.56 41.11 -2.72
C THR A 85 -7.89 39.76 -2.95
N PHE A 86 -6.67 39.63 -2.45
CA PHE A 86 -5.93 38.38 -2.43
C PHE A 86 -6.56 37.45 -1.40
N ARG A 87 -7.17 36.36 -1.85
CA ARG A 87 -7.77 35.36 -0.96
C ARG A 87 -6.91 34.13 -0.94
N THR A 88 -6.68 33.58 0.26
CA THR A 88 -6.02 32.29 0.43
C THR A 88 -6.97 31.31 1.09
N LEU A 89 -7.08 30.11 0.54
CA LEU A 89 -7.92 29.02 1.05
C LEU A 89 -7.05 27.78 1.28
N SER A 90 -7.39 27.00 2.31
CA SER A 90 -6.90 25.62 2.47
C SER A 90 -8.00 24.68 1.98
N ILE A 91 -7.63 23.73 1.12
CA ILE A 91 -8.51 22.68 0.61
C ILE A 91 -7.93 21.35 1.08
N ASN A 92 -8.76 20.46 1.63
CA ASN A 92 -8.31 19.12 1.97
C ASN A 92 -7.95 18.35 0.68
N GLY A 93 -6.78 17.71 0.64
CA GLY A 93 -6.33 16.94 -0.53
C GLY A 93 -7.22 15.73 -0.89
N GLY A 94 -8.15 15.34 -0.02
CA GLY A 94 -9.14 14.29 -0.24
C GLY A 94 -10.51 14.76 -0.75
N ASP A 95 -10.79 16.07 -0.77
CA ASP A 95 -12.05 16.62 -1.26
C ASP A 95 -12.01 16.80 -2.79
N GLY A 96 -13.16 16.72 -3.47
CA GLY A 96 -13.26 17.02 -4.91
C GLY A 96 -12.83 18.46 -5.22
N ALA A 97 -11.99 18.66 -6.23
CA ALA A 97 -11.25 19.92 -6.35
C ALA A 97 -12.07 21.12 -6.79
N ALA A 98 -11.60 22.26 -6.29
CA ALA A 98 -11.83 23.59 -6.83
C ALA A 98 -10.58 24.15 -7.54
N ALA A 99 -9.51 23.37 -7.72
CA ALA A 99 -8.26 23.83 -8.34
C ALA A 99 -7.74 22.84 -9.39
N TYR A 100 -7.32 23.36 -10.54
CA TYR A 100 -6.99 22.61 -11.74
C TYR A 100 -5.67 23.07 -12.35
N LEU A 101 -4.88 22.13 -12.86
CA LEU A 101 -3.64 22.42 -13.59
C LEU A 101 -3.73 21.90 -15.02
N GLU A 102 -3.15 22.66 -15.94
CA GLU A 102 -2.98 22.22 -17.33
C GLU A 102 -1.91 21.14 -17.39
N ALA A 103 -2.31 19.93 -17.80
CA ALA A 103 -1.38 18.84 -18.00
C ALA A 103 -0.77 18.92 -19.42
N PRO A 104 0.52 18.55 -19.60
CA PRO A 104 1.13 18.43 -20.91
C PRO A 104 0.33 17.50 -21.84
N ASP A 105 0.41 17.75 -23.16
CA ASP A 105 -0.28 16.94 -24.18
C ASP A 105 0.08 15.46 -24.06
N ASP A 106 -0.91 14.57 -24.19
CA ASP A 106 -0.67 13.13 -24.35
C ASP A 106 -0.38 12.78 -25.83
N GLU A 107 0.03 11.52 -26.09
CA GLU A 107 0.26 11.01 -27.46
C GLU A 107 -0.96 11.14 -28.39
N GLN A 108 -2.16 11.38 -27.83
CA GLN A 108 -3.42 11.58 -28.55
C GLN A 108 -3.75 13.06 -28.78
N GLY A 109 -2.94 13.99 -28.27
CA GLY A 109 -3.11 15.44 -28.44
C GLY A 109 -4.27 16.03 -27.63
N LEU A 110 -4.72 15.36 -26.57
CA LEU A 110 -5.81 15.85 -25.73
C LEU A 110 -5.30 16.70 -24.56
N GLN A 111 -5.46 18.03 -24.71
CA GLN A 111 -5.31 18.99 -23.62
C GLN A 111 -6.44 18.87 -22.60
N GLY A 112 -6.09 18.82 -21.33
CA GLY A 112 -7.06 18.71 -20.24
C GLY A 112 -6.59 19.42 -18.98
N LEU A 113 -7.48 20.19 -18.38
CA LEU A 113 -7.31 20.72 -17.02
C LEU A 113 -7.67 19.61 -16.04
N LEU A 114 -6.70 19.18 -15.24
CA LEU A 114 -6.88 18.09 -14.28
C LEU A 114 -6.90 18.63 -12.86
N SER A 115 -7.75 18.03 -12.04
CA SER A 115 -7.91 18.36 -10.62
C SER A 115 -6.61 18.11 -9.84
N LEU A 116 -6.26 19.07 -8.98
CA LEU A 116 -5.14 18.99 -8.03
C LEU A 116 -5.46 18.16 -6.78
N THR A 117 -6.70 17.72 -6.61
CA THR A 117 -7.10 16.82 -5.51
C THR A 117 -7.87 15.60 -6.02
N GLY A 118 -7.96 14.56 -5.19
CA GLY A 118 -8.70 13.35 -5.53
C GLY A 118 -8.04 12.50 -6.65
N PRO A 119 -8.82 11.60 -7.31
CA PRO A 119 -8.26 10.58 -8.20
C PRO A 119 -7.56 11.11 -9.45
N GLU A 120 -8.02 12.24 -10.01
CA GLU A 120 -7.42 12.86 -11.20
C GLU A 120 -5.99 13.35 -10.98
N THR A 121 -5.59 13.51 -9.72
CA THR A 121 -4.24 13.95 -9.35
C THR A 121 -3.16 12.96 -9.77
N LEU A 122 -3.50 11.66 -9.86
CA LEU A 122 -2.60 10.65 -10.42
C LEU A 122 -2.44 10.80 -11.93
N LEU A 123 -3.54 11.01 -12.67
CA LEU A 123 -3.46 11.23 -14.11
C LEU A 123 -2.61 12.48 -14.43
N LEU A 124 -2.76 13.52 -13.61
CA LEU A 124 -1.94 14.73 -13.72
C LEU A 124 -0.46 14.40 -13.50
N ARG A 125 -0.15 13.64 -12.45
CA ARG A 125 1.21 13.19 -12.15
C ARG A 125 1.81 12.38 -13.30
N GLU A 126 1.08 11.40 -13.84
CA GLU A 126 1.52 10.55 -14.95
C GLU A 126 1.86 11.38 -16.20
N ARG A 127 0.96 12.31 -16.58
CA ARG A 127 1.19 13.21 -17.73
C ARG A 127 2.39 14.11 -17.51
N LEU A 128 2.57 14.65 -16.31
CA LEU A 128 3.73 15.46 -15.97
C LEU A 128 5.02 14.64 -16.04
N ALA A 129 5.02 13.38 -15.59
CA ALA A 129 6.18 12.51 -15.60
C ALA A 129 6.59 12.06 -17.02
N GLN A 130 5.60 11.82 -17.91
CA GLN A 130 5.82 11.36 -19.28
C GLN A 130 6.18 12.49 -20.27
N SER A 131 5.95 13.74 -19.90
CA SER A 131 6.22 14.89 -20.76
C SER A 131 7.71 15.04 -21.13
N GLU A 132 8.02 15.09 -22.43
CA GLU A 132 9.38 15.33 -22.93
C GLU A 132 9.85 16.79 -22.75
N SER A 133 8.92 17.75 -22.71
CA SER A 133 9.20 19.20 -22.62
C SER A 133 8.78 19.79 -21.27
N ARG A 134 9.41 19.34 -20.19
CA ARG A 134 9.08 19.81 -18.83
C ARG A 134 9.57 21.23 -18.58
N SER A 135 8.66 22.07 -18.11
CA SER A 135 8.98 23.39 -17.57
C SER A 135 9.38 23.26 -16.09
N GLU A 136 10.10 24.24 -15.54
CA GLU A 136 10.43 24.28 -14.11
C GLU A 136 9.17 24.20 -13.22
N THR A 137 8.06 24.76 -13.70
CA THR A 137 6.75 24.66 -13.05
C THR A 137 6.22 23.23 -13.02
N HIS A 138 6.35 22.49 -14.13
CA HIS A 138 5.90 21.10 -14.22
C HIS A 138 6.73 20.18 -13.32
N ASP A 139 8.06 20.34 -13.33
CA ASP A 139 8.95 19.57 -12.45
C ASP A 139 8.66 19.82 -10.98
N ARG A 140 8.43 21.09 -10.60
CA ARG A 140 8.06 21.44 -9.23
C ARG A 140 6.70 20.87 -8.84
N CYS A 141 5.71 20.91 -9.73
CA CYS A 141 4.41 20.33 -9.45
C CYS A 141 4.51 18.82 -9.24
N LEU A 142 5.22 18.11 -10.13
CA LEU A 142 5.46 16.67 -10.03
C LEU A 142 6.12 16.30 -8.69
N GLN A 143 7.19 17.00 -8.31
CA GLN A 143 7.85 16.78 -7.02
C GLN A 143 6.88 16.94 -5.84
N ARG A 144 6.05 17.98 -5.85
CA ARG A 144 5.10 18.22 -4.75
C ARG A 144 3.93 17.23 -4.74
N LEU A 145 3.54 16.70 -5.91
CA LEU A 145 2.57 15.60 -6.01
C LEU A 145 3.13 14.32 -5.37
N ASP A 146 4.39 13.98 -5.64
CA ASP A 146 5.06 12.82 -5.06
C ASP A 146 5.12 12.92 -3.53
N GLU A 147 5.51 14.08 -3.01
CA GLU A 147 5.53 14.36 -1.57
C GLU A 147 4.14 14.33 -0.92
N MET A 148 3.12 14.82 -1.62
CA MET A 148 1.74 14.74 -1.16
C MET A 148 1.28 13.29 -1.10
N PHE A 149 1.52 12.47 -2.13
CA PHE A 149 1.19 11.05 -2.08
C PHE A 149 1.93 10.31 -0.98
N HIS A 150 3.18 10.65 -0.72
CA HIS A 150 3.91 10.14 0.44
C HIS A 150 3.21 10.51 1.76
N THR A 151 2.81 11.79 1.92
CA THR A 151 2.09 12.28 3.09
C THR A 151 0.77 11.54 3.29
N VAL A 152 -0.02 11.33 2.23
CA VAL A 152 -1.31 10.61 2.28
C VAL A 152 -1.12 9.16 2.73
N ARG A 153 -0.06 8.48 2.28
CA ARG A 153 0.24 7.09 2.66
C ARG A 153 0.68 6.95 4.12
N GLU A 154 1.34 7.96 4.66
CA GLU A 154 1.78 7.97 6.05
C GLU A 154 0.70 8.47 7.02
N ASP A 155 -0.35 9.10 6.50
CA ASP A 155 -1.45 9.62 7.31
C ASP A 155 -2.18 8.47 8.02
N ARG A 156 -2.28 8.59 9.34
CA ARG A 156 -2.98 7.64 10.21
C ARG A 156 -4.35 8.15 10.62
N GLU A 157 -4.70 9.35 10.19
CA GLU A 157 -5.96 10.02 10.45
C GLU A 157 -6.93 9.82 9.27
N ASP A 158 -8.24 9.79 9.55
CA ASP A 158 -9.31 9.54 8.54
C ASP A 158 -9.60 10.76 7.66
N ARG A 159 -8.57 11.49 7.28
CA ARG A 159 -8.71 12.79 6.64
C ARG A 159 -8.83 12.71 5.13
N PHE A 160 -8.21 11.69 4.53
CA PHE A 160 -8.27 11.45 3.10
C PHE A 160 -9.33 10.41 2.74
N SER A 161 -9.96 10.59 1.58
CA SER A 161 -10.85 9.59 1.02
C SER A 161 -10.08 8.29 0.72
N GLY A 162 -10.76 7.15 0.82
CA GLY A 162 -10.13 5.86 0.49
C GLY A 162 -9.63 5.79 -0.96
N GLU A 163 -10.28 6.51 -1.87
CA GLU A 163 -9.83 6.69 -3.24
C GLU A 163 -8.48 7.42 -3.29
N MET A 164 -8.34 8.56 -2.60
CA MET A 164 -7.08 9.31 -2.55
C MET A 164 -5.94 8.49 -1.94
N VAL A 165 -6.24 7.71 -0.89
CA VAL A 165 -5.25 6.80 -0.29
C VAL A 165 -4.84 5.72 -1.29
N ALA A 166 -5.78 5.09 -1.97
CA ALA A 166 -5.48 4.09 -3.00
C ALA A 166 -4.67 4.69 -4.16
N THR A 167 -5.03 5.88 -4.63
CA THR A 167 -4.29 6.65 -5.64
C THR A 167 -2.86 6.91 -5.20
N ALA A 168 -2.64 7.29 -3.93
CA ALA A 168 -1.32 7.51 -3.37
C ALA A 168 -0.47 6.22 -3.31
N TYR A 169 -1.08 5.11 -2.89
CA TYR A 169 -0.43 3.80 -2.92
C TYR A 169 -0.08 3.38 -4.35
N TYR A 170 -1.00 3.57 -5.29
CA TYR A 170 -0.77 3.27 -6.70
C TYR A 170 0.40 4.08 -7.29
N ALA A 171 0.43 5.40 -7.07
CA ALA A 171 1.51 6.26 -7.55
C ALA A 171 2.89 5.76 -7.07
N SER A 172 2.99 5.36 -5.80
CA SER A 172 4.26 4.86 -5.26
C SER A 172 4.73 3.54 -5.89
N MET A 173 3.79 2.73 -6.34
CA MET A 173 4.04 1.46 -7.00
C MET A 173 4.53 1.69 -8.44
N THR A 174 3.92 2.62 -9.16
CA THR A 174 4.32 2.98 -10.54
C THR A 174 5.70 3.63 -10.63
N ASP A 175 6.13 4.39 -9.62
CA ASP A 175 7.37 5.18 -9.69
C ASP A 175 8.65 4.44 -9.38
N SER A 176 8.59 3.52 -8.42
CA SER A 176 9.78 3.10 -7.70
C SER A 176 10.18 1.67 -8.02
N ILE A 177 9.21 0.81 -8.39
CA ILE A 177 9.43 -0.64 -8.40
C ILE A 177 8.81 -1.32 -9.62
N LEU A 178 7.72 -0.80 -10.22
CA LEU A 178 6.97 -1.56 -11.23
C LEU A 178 7.26 -1.23 -12.70
N GLY A 179 7.66 -0.01 -13.05
CA GLY A 179 7.59 0.42 -14.45
C GLY A 179 6.16 0.28 -14.98
N ASP A 180 5.99 -0.07 -16.26
CA ASP A 180 4.69 -0.30 -16.93
C ASP A 180 3.95 -1.57 -16.48
N ALA A 181 4.21 -2.11 -15.28
CA ALA A 181 3.56 -3.34 -14.85
C ALA A 181 2.04 -3.11 -14.69
N PRO A 182 1.19 -3.87 -15.41
CA PRO A 182 -0.24 -3.72 -15.30
C PRO A 182 -0.72 -4.15 -13.90
N ILE A 183 -1.69 -3.41 -13.35
CA ILE A 183 -2.44 -3.92 -12.20
C ILE A 183 -3.25 -5.13 -12.68
N PRO A 184 -3.18 -6.28 -12.01
CA PRO A 184 -3.93 -7.48 -12.42
C PRO A 184 -5.43 -7.41 -12.10
N VAL A 185 -5.92 -6.26 -11.62
CA VAL A 185 -7.30 -6.03 -11.20
C VAL A 185 -7.76 -4.64 -11.65
N GLU A 186 -9.07 -4.44 -11.72
CA GLU A 186 -9.63 -3.13 -12.06
C GLU A 186 -9.32 -2.09 -10.97
N LEU A 187 -9.27 -0.80 -11.34
CA LEU A 187 -8.92 0.28 -10.41
C LEU A 187 -9.86 0.28 -9.18
N ASP A 188 -11.15 0.06 -9.37
CA ASP A 188 -12.13 0.01 -8.27
C ASP A 188 -11.86 -1.15 -7.28
N GLU A 189 -11.37 -2.28 -7.78
CA GLU A 189 -10.98 -3.44 -6.95
C GLU A 189 -9.71 -3.14 -6.18
N PHE A 190 -8.75 -2.50 -6.83
CA PHE A 190 -7.52 -2.03 -6.20
C PHE A 190 -7.81 -1.02 -5.09
N VAL A 191 -8.71 -0.05 -5.34
CA VAL A 191 -9.15 0.94 -4.35
C VAL A 191 -9.77 0.26 -3.13
N ARG A 192 -10.66 -0.71 -3.34
CA ARG A 192 -11.26 -1.47 -2.23
C ARG A 192 -10.20 -2.24 -1.45
N MET A 193 -9.25 -2.87 -2.13
CA MET A 193 -8.13 -3.57 -1.48
C MET A 193 -7.30 -2.63 -0.60
N CYS A 194 -6.88 -1.48 -1.12
CA CYS A 194 -6.15 -0.46 -0.36
C CYS A 194 -6.96 0.01 0.86
N ARG A 195 -8.25 0.34 0.67
CA ARG A 195 -9.14 0.76 1.76
C ARG A 195 -9.24 -0.31 2.83
N ALA A 196 -9.43 -1.58 2.46
CA ALA A 196 -9.48 -2.66 3.42
C ALA A 196 -8.16 -2.80 4.18
N ASN A 197 -7.01 -2.70 3.53
CA ASN A 197 -5.71 -2.80 4.20
C ASN A 197 -5.48 -1.66 5.19
N VAL A 198 -5.91 -0.44 4.87
CA VAL A 198 -5.91 0.70 5.82
C VAL A 198 -6.80 0.39 7.02
N LEU A 199 -8.04 -0.07 6.78
CA LEU A 199 -8.96 -0.44 7.87
C LEU A 199 -8.37 -1.55 8.75
N ARG A 200 -7.80 -2.59 8.16
CA ARG A 200 -7.13 -3.69 8.89
C ARG A 200 -5.89 -3.22 9.66
N ALA A 201 -5.11 -2.30 9.12
CA ALA A 201 -3.97 -1.70 9.81
C ALA A 201 -4.43 -0.88 11.03
N ARG A 202 -5.53 -0.13 10.89
CA ARG A 202 -6.15 0.62 11.98
C ARG A 202 -6.72 -0.28 13.07
N ILE A 203 -7.42 -1.35 12.69
CA ILE A 203 -7.88 -2.39 13.60
C ILE A 203 -6.70 -2.90 14.41
N GLY A 204 -5.59 -3.29 13.75
CA GLY A 204 -4.39 -3.76 14.44
C GLY A 204 -3.70 -2.71 15.32
N ALA A 205 -3.81 -1.42 15.00
CA ALA A 205 -3.29 -0.34 15.84
C ALA A 205 -4.11 -0.13 17.12
N LEU A 206 -5.42 -0.44 17.08
CA LEU A 206 -6.34 -0.34 18.22
C LEU A 206 -6.35 -1.63 19.05
N ASP A 207 -6.35 -2.78 18.38
CA ASP A 207 -6.36 -4.12 18.94
C ASP A 207 -5.47 -5.05 18.07
N PRO A 208 -4.19 -5.21 18.43
CA PRO A 208 -3.25 -6.03 17.68
C PRO A 208 -3.63 -7.51 17.55
N ASP A 209 -4.43 -8.03 18.48
CA ASP A 209 -4.85 -9.44 18.52
C ASP A 209 -6.19 -9.67 17.80
N HIS A 210 -6.79 -8.63 17.24
CA HIS A 210 -8.06 -8.74 16.52
C HIS A 210 -7.92 -9.57 15.25
N ALA A 211 -8.88 -10.46 14.96
CA ALA A 211 -8.82 -11.37 13.82
C ALA A 211 -8.68 -10.64 12.46
N ASP A 212 -9.26 -9.44 12.34
CA ASP A 212 -9.18 -8.58 11.15
C ASP A 212 -7.97 -7.64 11.12
N ALA A 213 -7.11 -7.65 12.13
CA ALA A 213 -5.89 -6.84 12.11
C ALA A 213 -5.01 -7.28 10.92
N LEU A 214 -4.34 -6.31 10.26
CA LEU A 214 -3.54 -6.60 9.07
C LEU A 214 -2.46 -7.66 9.33
N GLN A 215 -1.88 -7.67 10.53
CA GLN A 215 -0.83 -8.60 10.96
C GLN A 215 -1.37 -9.92 11.53
N SER A 216 -2.69 -10.03 11.72
CA SER A 216 -3.32 -11.24 12.27
C SER A 216 -3.18 -12.39 11.27
N SER A 217 -2.71 -13.53 11.75
CA SER A 217 -2.63 -14.75 10.96
C SER A 217 -2.75 -15.99 11.84
N ALA A 218 -3.52 -16.98 11.39
CA ALA A 218 -3.67 -18.23 12.14
C ALA A 218 -2.45 -19.15 11.93
N PRO A 219 -2.01 -19.94 12.92
CA PRO A 219 -0.98 -20.96 12.71
C PRO A 219 -1.33 -21.94 11.57
N LEU A 220 -0.34 -22.37 10.77
CA LEU A 220 -0.57 -23.31 9.65
C LEU A 220 -1.34 -24.56 10.10
N MET A 221 -0.99 -25.11 11.26
CA MET A 221 -1.66 -26.30 11.80
C MET A 221 -3.15 -26.07 12.06
N ASP A 222 -3.54 -24.89 12.53
CA ASP A 222 -4.93 -24.54 12.78
C ASP A 222 -5.72 -24.34 11.49
N ILE A 223 -5.05 -23.82 10.45
CA ILE A 223 -5.61 -23.74 9.09
C ILE A 223 -5.87 -25.18 8.58
N LEU A 224 -4.83 -26.03 8.57
CA LEU A 224 -4.97 -27.43 8.10
C LEU A 224 -6.09 -28.18 8.85
N ASN A 225 -6.13 -28.07 10.18
CA ASN A 225 -7.16 -28.72 11.00
C ASN A 225 -8.57 -28.24 10.66
N ARG A 226 -8.77 -26.93 10.40
CA ARG A 226 -10.08 -26.38 10.00
C ARG A 226 -10.53 -26.85 8.62
N HIS A 227 -9.58 -27.09 7.72
CA HIS A 227 -9.82 -27.73 6.43
C HIS A 227 -9.94 -29.27 6.50
N GLY A 228 -9.93 -29.84 7.72
CA GLY A 228 -10.06 -31.28 7.94
C GLY A 228 -8.84 -32.09 7.48
N VAL A 229 -7.69 -31.43 7.35
CA VAL A 229 -6.42 -32.00 6.90
C VAL A 229 -5.60 -32.40 8.12
N SER A 230 -5.31 -33.69 8.25
CA SER A 230 -4.37 -34.18 9.26
C SER A 230 -2.97 -34.26 8.65
N PRO A 231 -2.02 -33.41 9.07
CA PRO A 231 -0.64 -33.52 8.61
C PRO A 231 -0.03 -34.81 9.14
N VAL A 232 1.01 -35.29 8.47
CA VAL A 232 1.69 -36.53 8.86
C VAL A 232 2.43 -36.31 10.19
N THR A 233 1.80 -36.67 11.32
CA THR A 233 2.41 -36.56 12.66
C THR A 233 3.42 -37.67 12.93
N MET A 234 4.64 -37.30 13.34
CA MET A 234 5.79 -38.19 13.62
C MET A 234 5.66 -39.11 14.87
N GLY A 235 4.48 -39.18 15.50
CA GLY A 235 4.34 -39.80 16.83
C GLY A 235 3.89 -41.26 16.88
N SER A 236 3.40 -41.85 15.79
CA SER A 236 2.71 -43.14 15.88
C SER A 236 3.00 -44.07 14.71
N GLY A 237 4.22 -44.62 14.65
CA GLY A 237 4.50 -45.92 14.03
C GLY A 237 3.99 -46.14 12.59
N GLY A 238 3.68 -45.08 11.86
CA GLY A 238 3.23 -45.11 10.48
C GLY A 238 4.43 -45.48 9.63
N LYS A 239 4.62 -46.78 9.41
CA LYS A 239 5.59 -47.26 8.44
C LYS A 239 5.21 -46.67 7.09
N ILE A 240 5.93 -45.64 6.67
CA ILE A 240 6.06 -45.28 5.27
C ILE A 240 6.50 -46.58 4.57
N ARG A 241 5.71 -47.04 3.58
CA ARG A 241 6.12 -48.16 2.74
C ARG A 241 7.32 -47.71 1.91
N GLY A 242 8.51 -47.90 2.48
CA GLY A 242 9.77 -47.40 1.94
C GLY A 242 10.47 -46.54 2.99
N GLN A 243 11.65 -46.96 3.41
CA GLN A 243 12.41 -46.44 4.55
C GLN A 243 12.75 -44.95 4.42
N VAL A 244 12.07 -44.05 5.15
CA VAL A 244 12.68 -42.83 5.72
C VAL A 244 11.84 -42.44 6.95
N ASN A 245 12.42 -42.42 8.14
CA ASN A 245 11.81 -41.70 9.26
C ASN A 245 12.04 -40.21 8.98
N ILE A 246 10.97 -39.48 8.72
CA ILE A 246 11.02 -38.03 8.52
C ILE A 246 11.14 -37.42 9.92
N GLU A 247 12.31 -36.88 10.29
CA GLU A 247 12.56 -36.16 11.56
C GLU A 247 12.18 -34.67 11.43
N ASP A 248 11.96 -33.95 12.55
CA ASP A 248 11.73 -32.48 12.57
C ASP A 248 12.83 -31.71 11.83
N ASP A 249 14.03 -32.29 11.75
CA ASP A 249 15.16 -31.76 11.00
C ASP A 249 14.95 -31.85 9.48
N LEU A 250 14.10 -32.75 8.95
CA LEU A 250 13.73 -32.77 7.54
C LEU A 250 12.76 -31.63 7.21
N LEU A 251 11.77 -31.33 8.07
CA LEU A 251 10.89 -30.17 7.88
C LEU A 251 11.67 -28.86 7.96
N ARG A 252 12.62 -28.77 8.90
CA ARG A 252 13.58 -27.65 8.93
C ARG A 252 14.50 -27.65 7.72
N ALA A 253 14.97 -28.79 7.21
CA ALA A 253 15.80 -28.85 6.01
C ALA A 253 15.04 -28.53 4.72
N VAL A 254 13.74 -28.81 4.68
CA VAL A 254 12.80 -28.47 3.59
C VAL A 254 12.53 -26.96 3.61
N ALA A 255 12.31 -26.36 4.78
CA ALA A 255 12.18 -24.91 4.94
C ALA A 255 13.52 -24.16 4.76
N ALA A 256 14.63 -24.73 5.24
CA ALA A 256 15.99 -24.21 5.14
C ALA A 256 16.73 -24.67 3.87
N ASN A 257 16.00 -25.17 2.88
CA ASN A 257 16.56 -25.39 1.55
C ASN A 257 17.01 -24.03 1.03
N GLU A 258 18.34 -23.85 0.92
CA GLU A 258 18.95 -22.56 0.58
C GLU A 258 18.41 -22.00 -0.75
N MET A 259 18.10 -22.87 -1.71
CA MET A 259 17.51 -22.47 -3.00
C MET A 259 16.05 -22.01 -2.82
N MET A 260 15.22 -22.75 -2.08
CA MET A 260 13.84 -22.31 -1.80
C MET A 260 13.80 -21.01 -0.99
N THR A 261 14.65 -20.91 0.04
CA THR A 261 14.77 -19.72 0.89
C THR A 261 15.18 -18.49 0.09
N ARG A 262 16.28 -18.59 -0.66
CA ARG A 262 16.85 -17.44 -1.36
C ARG A 262 16.11 -17.14 -2.66
N ASP A 263 15.85 -18.16 -3.46
CA ASP A 263 15.42 -18.00 -4.85
C ASP A 263 13.90 -17.95 -4.99
N VAL A 264 13.13 -18.47 -4.01
CA VAL A 264 11.66 -18.39 -3.97
C VAL A 264 11.19 -17.42 -2.88
N PHE A 265 11.39 -17.75 -1.61
CA PHE A 265 10.80 -16.96 -0.51
C PHE A 265 11.36 -15.54 -0.45
N GLY A 266 12.65 -15.35 -0.71
CA GLY A 266 13.26 -14.02 -0.80
C GLY A 266 12.66 -13.10 -1.88
N ARG A 267 11.92 -13.65 -2.85
CA ARG A 267 11.18 -12.89 -3.88
C ARG A 267 9.70 -12.69 -3.55
N LEU A 268 9.14 -13.49 -2.65
CA LEU A 268 7.72 -13.49 -2.35
C LEU A 268 7.40 -12.80 -1.01
N THR A 269 8.30 -12.86 -0.05
CA THR A 269 8.02 -12.43 1.32
C THR A 269 9.25 -11.92 2.06
N THR A 270 9.03 -11.02 3.01
CA THR A 270 10.02 -10.60 4.01
C THR A 270 10.03 -11.51 5.25
N THR A 271 9.20 -12.56 5.29
CA THR A 271 9.19 -13.55 6.38
C THR A 271 10.56 -14.18 6.54
N SER A 272 11.07 -14.16 7.78
CA SER A 272 12.34 -14.80 8.09
C SER A 272 12.23 -16.33 8.01
N VAL A 273 13.29 -17.03 7.63
CA VAL A 273 13.27 -18.51 7.50
C VAL A 273 12.74 -19.23 8.75
N PRO A 274 13.11 -18.83 9.98
CA PRO A 274 12.52 -19.42 11.20
C PRO A 274 11.00 -19.28 11.33
N ASP A 275 10.40 -18.26 10.70
CA ASP A 275 8.98 -17.94 10.79
C ASP A 275 8.16 -18.54 9.62
N LEU A 276 8.84 -19.07 8.60
CA LEU A 276 8.20 -19.88 7.56
C LEU A 276 7.66 -21.17 8.19
N SER A 277 6.42 -21.51 7.85
CA SER A 277 5.82 -22.79 8.25
C SER A 277 5.81 -23.76 7.09
N ALA A 278 6.10 -25.02 7.35
CA ALA A 278 6.05 -26.09 6.37
C ALA A 278 5.39 -27.34 6.97
N SER A 279 4.71 -28.11 6.14
CA SER A 279 4.08 -29.38 6.52
C SER A 279 4.06 -30.36 5.36
N ILE A 280 4.01 -31.65 5.69
CA ILE A 280 3.84 -32.74 4.71
C ILE A 280 2.46 -33.35 4.93
N VAL A 281 1.70 -33.44 3.85
CA VAL A 281 0.34 -33.96 3.85
C VAL A 281 0.21 -35.13 2.88
N ALA A 282 -0.65 -36.08 3.20
CA ALA A 282 -0.98 -37.16 2.26
C ALA A 282 -1.78 -36.60 1.06
N LEU A 283 -1.65 -37.20 -0.12
CA LEU A 283 -2.30 -36.69 -1.33
C LEU A 283 -3.83 -36.67 -1.24
N ASP A 284 -4.44 -37.63 -0.55
CA ASP A 284 -5.89 -37.68 -0.32
C ASP A 284 -6.35 -36.56 0.63
N GLU A 285 -5.55 -36.22 1.63
CA GLU A 285 -5.77 -35.06 2.50
C GLU A 285 -5.56 -33.73 1.76
N LEU A 286 -4.56 -33.65 0.88
CA LEU A 286 -4.32 -32.48 0.02
C LEU A 286 -5.55 -32.17 -0.83
N GLN A 287 -6.24 -33.20 -1.34
CA GLN A 287 -7.46 -33.00 -2.13
C GLN A 287 -8.59 -32.36 -1.31
N LYS A 288 -8.69 -32.65 -0.01
CA LYS A 288 -9.64 -31.96 0.88
C LYS A 288 -9.30 -30.49 1.04
N LEU A 289 -8.00 -30.18 1.17
CA LEU A 289 -7.54 -28.79 1.21
C LEU A 289 -7.92 -28.04 -0.07
N ARG A 290 -7.62 -28.62 -1.24
CA ARG A 290 -7.97 -28.06 -2.56
C ARG A 290 -9.46 -27.74 -2.66
N SER A 291 -10.31 -28.72 -2.36
CA SER A 291 -11.77 -28.54 -2.47
C SER A 291 -12.35 -27.55 -1.46
N SER A 292 -11.72 -27.37 -0.29
CA SER A 292 -12.21 -26.44 0.72
C SER A 292 -11.63 -25.03 0.60
N ALA A 293 -10.47 -24.89 -0.06
CA ALA A 293 -9.80 -23.61 -0.29
C ALA A 293 -10.00 -23.06 -1.71
N GLU A 294 -10.76 -23.74 -2.57
CA GLU A 294 -10.94 -23.38 -4.01
C GLU A 294 -11.32 -21.91 -4.23
N MET A 295 -12.21 -21.36 -3.39
CA MET A 295 -12.64 -19.96 -3.48
C MET A 295 -11.54 -18.94 -3.12
N ASN A 296 -10.45 -19.41 -2.51
CA ASN A 296 -9.31 -18.58 -2.12
C ASN A 296 -8.04 -18.95 -2.89
N ALA A 297 -8.18 -19.66 -4.01
CA ALA A 297 -7.06 -19.96 -4.90
C ALA A 297 -6.51 -18.65 -5.47
N LEU A 298 -5.20 -18.48 -5.37
CA LEU A 298 -4.50 -17.31 -5.89
C LEU A 298 -4.14 -17.55 -7.35
N SER A 299 -4.24 -16.51 -8.15
CA SER A 299 -4.01 -16.54 -9.59
C SER A 299 -3.22 -15.32 -10.08
N GLY A 300 -2.87 -15.33 -11.36
CA GLY A 300 -2.18 -14.22 -12.04
C GLY A 300 -0.68 -14.43 -12.20
N ASP A 301 -0.04 -13.48 -12.88
CA ASP A 301 1.35 -13.56 -13.33
C ASP A 301 2.35 -13.79 -12.18
N TRP A 302 2.04 -13.30 -10.98
CA TRP A 302 2.91 -13.48 -9.82
C TRP A 302 2.90 -14.92 -9.27
N VAL A 303 1.77 -15.63 -9.41
CA VAL A 303 1.67 -17.06 -9.05
C VAL A 303 2.42 -17.91 -10.07
N ASP A 304 2.33 -17.56 -11.36
CA ASP A 304 3.12 -18.20 -12.41
C ASP A 304 4.63 -17.98 -12.23
N LEU A 305 5.01 -16.78 -11.78
CA LEU A 305 6.37 -16.43 -11.37
C LEU A 305 6.84 -17.28 -10.20
N ALA A 306 6.03 -17.40 -9.14
CA ALA A 306 6.34 -18.26 -8.00
C ALA A 306 6.52 -19.72 -8.44
N SER A 307 5.63 -20.21 -9.32
CA SER A 307 5.67 -21.56 -9.89
C SER A 307 6.98 -21.82 -10.63
N THR A 308 7.38 -20.88 -11.47
CA THR A 308 8.63 -20.93 -12.23
C THR A 308 9.85 -20.92 -11.31
N ALA A 309 9.88 -20.00 -10.33
CA ALA A 309 10.98 -19.91 -9.37
C ALA A 309 11.15 -21.20 -8.55
N VAL A 310 10.05 -21.80 -8.09
CA VAL A 310 10.06 -23.09 -7.39
C VAL A 310 10.55 -24.20 -8.31
N LYS A 311 10.04 -24.24 -9.54
CA LYS A 311 10.41 -25.23 -10.54
C LYS A 311 11.91 -25.19 -10.85
N ASP A 312 12.47 -23.99 -10.99
CA ASP A 312 13.90 -23.76 -11.21
C ASP A 312 14.72 -24.16 -9.98
N ALA A 313 14.27 -23.81 -8.77
CA ALA A 313 14.94 -24.13 -7.52
C ALA A 313 15.01 -25.64 -7.23
N ILE A 314 13.99 -26.40 -7.64
CA ILE A 314 13.97 -27.86 -7.46
C ILE A 314 14.78 -28.58 -8.56
N GLY A 315 15.16 -27.86 -9.63
CA GLY A 315 16.08 -28.33 -10.64
C GLY A 315 15.46 -29.38 -11.57
N GLU A 316 14.55 -28.95 -12.45
CA GLU A 316 13.99 -29.80 -13.51
C GLU A 316 15.08 -30.20 -14.54
N SER A 317 15.87 -31.20 -14.18
CA SER A 317 16.87 -31.84 -15.05
C SER A 317 16.71 -33.36 -15.08
N MET A 318 15.62 -33.89 -14.50
CA MET A 318 15.25 -35.30 -14.52
C MET A 318 14.19 -35.58 -15.59
N PRO A 319 14.47 -36.42 -16.62
CA PRO A 319 13.48 -36.83 -17.60
C PRO A 319 12.26 -37.48 -16.94
N GLY A 320 11.05 -37.00 -17.26
CA GLY A 320 9.80 -37.51 -16.69
C GLY A 320 9.48 -37.01 -15.27
N TYR A 321 10.17 -35.97 -14.79
CA TYR A 321 9.75 -35.24 -13.60
C TYR A 321 8.46 -34.46 -13.88
N GLU A 322 7.47 -34.60 -13.01
CA GLU A 322 6.21 -33.87 -13.08
C GLU A 322 6.12 -32.98 -11.85
N PHE A 323 5.63 -31.75 -12.03
CA PHE A 323 5.54 -30.74 -11.00
C PHE A 323 4.22 -29.99 -11.13
N LYS A 324 3.54 -29.81 -10.01
CA LYS A 324 2.34 -29.00 -9.88
C LYS A 324 2.45 -28.14 -8.62
N MET A 325 2.26 -26.84 -8.80
CA MET A 325 2.16 -25.88 -7.71
C MET A 325 0.80 -25.20 -7.74
N GLU A 326 0.22 -24.97 -6.58
CA GLU A 326 -0.97 -24.14 -6.40
C GLU A 326 -0.76 -23.22 -5.19
N MET A 327 -1.36 -22.04 -5.24
CA MET A 327 -1.32 -21.10 -4.13
C MET A 327 -2.72 -20.74 -3.67
N TYR A 328 -2.86 -20.53 -2.36
CA TYR A 328 -4.13 -20.17 -1.74
C TYR A 328 -3.86 -19.12 -0.67
N CYS A 329 -4.89 -18.37 -0.29
CA CYS A 329 -4.88 -17.67 0.98
C CYS A 329 -5.92 -18.23 1.95
N ALA A 330 -5.53 -18.36 3.22
CA ALA A 330 -6.46 -18.62 4.30
C ALA A 330 -6.00 -17.90 5.57
N ASP A 331 -6.93 -17.24 6.25
CA ASP A 331 -6.75 -16.68 7.60
C ASP A 331 -5.47 -15.85 7.79
N GLY A 332 -5.24 -14.92 6.86
CA GLY A 332 -4.08 -14.02 6.90
C GLY A 332 -2.76 -14.69 6.51
N ARG A 333 -2.78 -15.89 5.92
CA ARG A 333 -1.60 -16.58 5.41
C ARG A 333 -1.72 -16.95 3.95
N ASP A 334 -0.58 -16.94 3.29
CA ASP A 334 -0.41 -17.55 1.98
C ASP A 334 0.01 -18.99 2.18
N LEU A 335 -0.54 -19.87 1.35
CA LEU A 335 -0.22 -21.29 1.31
C LEU A 335 0.28 -21.63 -0.08
N MET A 336 1.42 -22.29 -0.16
CA MET A 336 2.00 -22.83 -1.38
C MET A 336 2.02 -24.34 -1.30
N LEU A 337 1.26 -25.00 -2.17
CA LEU A 337 1.10 -26.44 -2.25
C LEU A 337 1.95 -26.95 -3.40
N ILE A 338 2.84 -27.89 -3.11
CA ILE A 338 3.73 -28.51 -4.12
C ILE A 338 3.47 -30.00 -4.16
N GLU A 339 3.09 -30.48 -5.34
CA GLU A 339 2.96 -31.88 -5.70
C GLU A 339 3.98 -32.18 -6.81
N ASP A 340 4.99 -33.00 -6.51
CA ASP A 340 5.99 -33.42 -7.47
C ASP A 340 5.97 -34.94 -7.68
N SER A 341 6.59 -35.42 -8.76
CA SER A 341 6.60 -36.85 -9.07
C SER A 341 7.35 -37.70 -8.04
N VAL A 342 8.21 -37.11 -7.21
CA VAL A 342 8.84 -37.79 -6.07
C VAL A 342 7.84 -37.94 -4.93
N GLY A 343 7.22 -36.85 -4.48
CA GLY A 343 6.17 -36.82 -3.47
C GLY A 343 5.01 -37.72 -3.85
N ALA A 344 4.52 -37.64 -5.08
CA ALA A 344 3.42 -38.45 -5.59
C ALA A 344 3.72 -39.96 -5.55
N ARG A 345 4.95 -40.38 -5.87
CA ARG A 345 5.38 -41.80 -5.72
C ARG A 345 5.35 -42.27 -4.27
N THR A 346 5.56 -41.35 -3.32
CA THR A 346 5.49 -41.65 -1.89
C THR A 346 4.11 -41.42 -1.28
N GLY A 347 3.17 -40.84 -2.03
CA GLY A 347 1.81 -40.51 -1.56
C GLY A 347 1.71 -39.21 -0.76
N HIS A 348 2.66 -38.28 -0.93
CA HIS A 348 2.73 -37.04 -0.15
C HIS A 348 2.87 -35.79 -1.03
N ALA A 349 2.50 -34.65 -0.44
CA ALA A 349 2.74 -33.31 -0.97
C ALA A 349 3.28 -32.38 0.13
N TYR A 350 3.88 -31.28 -0.29
CA TYR A 350 4.46 -30.28 0.60
C TYR A 350 3.55 -29.05 0.65
N VAL A 351 3.36 -28.51 1.86
CA VAL A 351 2.62 -27.28 2.09
C VAL A 351 3.55 -26.30 2.79
N TYR A 352 3.81 -25.16 2.18
CA TYR A 352 4.54 -24.05 2.78
C TYR A 352 3.57 -22.91 3.08
N SER A 353 3.86 -22.11 4.11
CA SER A 353 3.00 -20.99 4.47
C SER A 353 3.73 -19.88 5.21
N TRP A 354 3.36 -18.63 4.91
CA TRP A 354 3.84 -17.42 5.55
C TRP A 354 2.69 -16.42 5.79
N PRO A 355 2.83 -15.47 6.73
CA PRO A 355 1.83 -14.41 6.94
C PRO A 355 1.72 -13.51 5.70
N ARG A 356 0.50 -13.29 5.21
CA ARG A 356 0.23 -12.43 4.04
C ARG A 356 0.73 -11.00 4.26
N ALA A 357 0.70 -10.50 5.51
CA ALA A 357 1.17 -9.17 5.87
C ALA A 357 2.65 -8.90 5.55
N THR A 358 3.43 -9.97 5.36
CA THR A 358 4.85 -9.91 5.01
C THR A 358 5.10 -10.19 3.52
N ARG A 359 4.04 -10.43 2.73
CA ARG A 359 4.16 -10.60 1.28
C ARG A 359 4.74 -9.32 0.70
N LEU A 360 5.72 -9.46 -0.18
CA LEU A 360 6.23 -8.32 -0.93
C LEU A 360 5.13 -7.83 -1.86
N ALA A 361 4.93 -6.52 -1.95
CA ALA A 361 3.93 -5.94 -2.85
C ALA A 361 4.21 -6.28 -4.32
N THR A 362 5.49 -6.48 -4.64
CA THR A 362 6.00 -6.70 -6.00
C THR A 362 6.99 -7.86 -6.02
N ALA A 363 7.02 -8.61 -7.12
CA ALA A 363 8.07 -9.58 -7.42
C ALA A 363 8.81 -9.15 -8.70
N GLU A 364 10.14 -9.26 -8.72
CA GLU A 364 10.96 -9.00 -9.91
C GLU A 364 11.32 -10.31 -10.63
N MET A 365 11.08 -10.36 -11.95
CA MET A 365 11.45 -11.46 -12.82
C MET A 365 11.80 -11.00 -14.24
N ASN A 366 12.93 -11.48 -14.77
CA ASN A 366 13.39 -11.18 -16.14
C ASN A 366 13.50 -9.68 -16.47
N GLY A 367 13.72 -8.82 -15.46
CA GLY A 367 13.75 -7.36 -15.63
C GLY A 367 12.36 -6.70 -15.69
N GLN A 368 11.30 -7.46 -15.42
CA GLN A 368 9.93 -6.98 -15.25
C GLN A 368 9.51 -7.16 -13.80
N SER A 369 8.71 -6.23 -13.30
CA SER A 369 8.12 -6.30 -11.96
C SER A 369 6.65 -6.65 -12.09
N VAL A 370 6.14 -7.47 -11.18
CA VAL A 370 4.73 -7.90 -11.16
C VAL A 370 4.16 -7.63 -9.77
N LEU A 371 2.93 -7.12 -9.71
CA LEU A 371 2.20 -6.95 -8.45
C LEU A 371 1.76 -8.32 -7.91
N GLN A 372 2.07 -8.59 -6.64
CA GLN A 372 1.63 -9.82 -5.97
C GLN A 372 0.21 -9.69 -5.42
N LEU A 373 -0.74 -9.47 -6.34
CA LEU A 373 -2.15 -9.27 -6.08
C LEU A 373 -2.96 -10.20 -6.98
N SER A 374 -3.85 -10.98 -6.40
CA SER A 374 -4.84 -11.76 -7.14
C SER A 374 -6.24 -11.15 -6.98
N SER A 375 -7.06 -11.25 -8.03
CA SER A 375 -8.43 -10.72 -8.04
C SER A 375 -9.32 -11.28 -6.92
N GLU A 376 -9.06 -12.53 -6.55
CA GLU A 376 -9.75 -13.30 -5.51
C GLU A 376 -9.49 -12.72 -4.10
N GLU A 377 -8.48 -11.87 -3.97
CA GLU A 377 -8.14 -11.20 -2.72
C GLU A 377 -8.86 -9.85 -2.56
N CYS A 378 -9.43 -9.31 -3.64
CA CYS A 378 -10.06 -8.01 -3.63
C CYS A 378 -11.37 -8.05 -2.82
N PRO A 379 -11.46 -7.26 -1.74
CA PRO A 379 -12.62 -7.28 -0.87
C PRO A 379 -13.84 -6.71 -1.61
N ASN A 380 -14.99 -7.32 -1.36
CA ASN A 380 -16.27 -6.81 -1.84
C ASN A 380 -16.76 -5.64 -0.94
N ALA A 381 -17.82 -4.96 -1.37
CA ALA A 381 -18.38 -3.83 -0.62
C ALA A 381 -18.90 -4.24 0.78
N GLU A 382 -19.41 -5.46 0.94
CA GLU A 382 -19.90 -5.97 2.23
C GLU A 382 -18.75 -6.14 3.24
N GLU A 383 -17.58 -6.59 2.77
CA GLU A 383 -16.39 -6.72 3.60
C GLU A 383 -15.86 -5.36 4.06
N ILE A 384 -15.88 -4.35 3.18
CA ILE A 384 -15.52 -2.97 3.57
C ILE A 384 -16.45 -2.45 4.66
N ALA A 385 -17.77 -2.56 4.46
CA ALA A 385 -18.75 -2.12 5.45
C ALA A 385 -18.60 -2.86 6.79
N ARG A 386 -18.27 -4.16 6.74
CA ARG A 386 -17.99 -4.96 7.94
C ARG A 386 -16.74 -4.46 8.68
N LEU A 387 -15.64 -4.19 7.97
CA LEU A 387 -14.40 -3.68 8.57
C LEU A 387 -14.61 -2.29 9.21
N GLU A 388 -15.40 -1.43 8.58
CA GLU A 388 -15.77 -0.13 9.12
C GLU A 388 -16.56 -0.28 10.42
N ALA A 389 -17.56 -1.17 10.44
CA ALA A 389 -18.31 -1.47 11.65
C ALA A 389 -17.40 -2.00 12.76
N VAL A 390 -16.41 -2.85 12.46
CA VAL A 390 -15.44 -3.30 13.47
C VAL A 390 -14.71 -2.12 14.11
N ILE A 391 -14.18 -1.19 13.31
CA ILE A 391 -13.47 0.00 13.83
C ILE A 391 -14.38 0.87 14.71
N GLU A 392 -15.64 1.06 14.32
CA GLU A 392 -16.60 1.85 15.10
C GLU A 392 -16.86 1.28 16.50
N HIS A 393 -16.79 -0.05 16.63
CA HIS A 393 -17.05 -0.76 17.89
C HIS A 393 -15.78 -1.02 18.71
N LEU A 394 -14.59 -0.84 18.13
CA LEU A 394 -13.34 -0.95 18.86
C LEU A 394 -13.16 0.25 19.80
N PRO A 395 -12.84 0.01 21.09
CA PRO A 395 -12.59 1.11 22.01
C PRO A 395 -11.41 1.92 21.51
N ARG A 396 -11.63 3.21 21.25
CA ARG A 396 -10.54 4.14 20.94
C ARG A 396 -9.66 4.24 22.19
N VAL A 397 -8.53 3.54 22.18
CA VAL A 397 -7.48 3.80 23.15
C VAL A 397 -7.02 5.22 22.86
N ILE A 398 -7.46 6.16 23.70
CA ILE A 398 -6.85 7.48 23.74
C ILE A 398 -5.41 7.20 24.15
N GLN A 399 -4.50 7.21 23.18
CA GLN A 399 -3.08 7.36 23.49
C GLN A 399 -3.02 8.69 24.22
N ALA A 400 -2.94 8.63 25.55
CA ALA A 400 -2.65 9.79 26.34
C ALA A 400 -1.39 10.39 25.71
N ARG A 401 -1.50 11.63 25.22
CA ARG A 401 -0.31 12.47 25.07
C ARG A 401 0.50 12.26 26.36
N PRO A 402 1.82 12.09 26.31
CA PRO A 402 2.63 12.27 27.50
C PRO A 402 2.39 13.71 27.95
N ALA A 403 1.40 13.89 28.82
CA ALA A 403 1.17 15.11 29.54
C ALA A 403 2.37 15.25 30.45
N ASP A 404 3.10 16.34 30.24
CA ASP A 404 3.86 17.04 31.26
C ASP A 404 4.50 16.10 32.29
N LEU A 405 5.71 15.63 31.95
CA LEU A 405 6.69 15.34 32.99
C LEU A 405 6.90 16.66 33.73
N ASP A 406 6.06 16.89 34.74
CA ASP A 406 6.27 17.90 35.75
C ASP A 406 7.66 17.65 36.34
N ASP A 407 8.49 18.64 36.08
CA ASP A 407 9.87 18.84 36.51
C ASP A 407 9.88 19.03 38.03
N ASP A 408 9.61 17.97 38.81
CA ASP A 408 9.66 18.05 40.27
C ASP A 408 9.78 16.67 40.96
N THR A 409 10.78 15.88 40.56
CA THR A 409 11.28 14.78 41.42
C THR A 409 12.69 15.12 41.90
N PRO A 410 12.89 15.42 43.21
CA PRO A 410 14.21 15.68 43.72
C PRO A 410 15.00 14.37 43.76
N LEU A 411 16.17 14.38 43.11
CA LEU A 411 17.18 13.34 43.25
C LEU A 411 17.57 13.21 44.74
N ILE A 412 17.25 12.09 45.35
CA ILE A 412 17.83 11.67 46.63
C ILE A 412 18.82 10.53 46.32
N HIS A 413 20.05 10.78 46.80
CA HIS A 413 21.32 10.05 46.69
C HIS A 413 21.31 8.54 46.50
#